data_AF-A0A529JRS3-F1
#
_entry.id   AF-A0A529JRS3-F1
#
_cell.length_a   1.000
_cell.length_b   1.000
_cell.length_c   1.000
_cell.angle_alpha   90.00
_cell.angle_beta   90.00
_cell.angle_gamma   90.00
#
_symmetry.space_group_name_H-M   'P 1'
#
loop_
_entity.id
_entity.type
_entity.pdbx_description
1 polymer ?
#
loop_
_entity_poly.entity_id
_entity_poly.type
_entity_poly.pdbx_seq_one_letter_code
_entity_poly.pdbx_strand_id
1 'polypeptide(L)'
;IALAGAYASNEVREWVGWAIETNREGAVTPHWIATLPVVGDWLNEQWTRNLGHPGGIGELIQLISGANIGSIYRGVLAAGGSAFGLLLALLFMMIALFFA
;
A
#
# COMPACT_ATOMS: atom_id res chain seq x y z
N ILE A 1 -9.48 16.92 -18.79
CA ILE A 1 -8.86 15.58 -18.95
C ILE A 1 -7.39 15.68 -19.38
N ALA A 2 -7.05 16.41 -20.44
CA ALA A 2 -5.66 16.54 -20.91
C ALA A 2 -4.70 17.20 -19.88
N LEU A 3 -5.13 18.26 -19.17
CA LEU A 3 -4.32 18.87 -18.10
C LEU A 3 -4.09 17.91 -16.92
N ALA A 4 -5.14 17.23 -16.43
CA ALA A 4 -5.02 16.27 -15.32
C ALA A 4 -4.09 15.09 -15.66
N GLY A 5 -4.10 14.62 -16.92
CA GLY A 5 -3.19 13.58 -17.40
C GLY A 5 -1.71 14.02 -17.46
N ALA A 6 -1.47 15.28 -17.83
CA ALA A 6 -0.11 15.85 -17.83
C ALA A 6 0.45 16.01 -16.41
N TYR A 7 -0.37 16.46 -15.46
CA TYR A 7 0.01 16.56 -14.04
C TYR A 7 0.37 15.19 -13.45
N ALA A 8 -0.50 14.20 -13.63
CA ALA A 8 -0.23 12.83 -13.16
C ALA A 8 1.06 12.25 -13.77
N SER A 9 1.36 12.56 -15.04
CA SER A 9 2.58 12.08 -15.70
C SER A 9 3.86 12.71 -15.13
N ASN A 10 3.80 13.99 -14.75
CA ASN A 10 4.93 14.67 -14.12
C ASN A 10 5.19 14.12 -12.72
N GLU A 11 4.11 13.87 -11.98
CA GLU A 11 4.17 13.31 -10.63
C GLU A 11 4.77 11.90 -10.65
N VAL A 12 4.37 11.03 -11.59
CA VAL A 12 5.01 9.71 -11.77
C VAL A 12 6.52 9.83 -12.00
N ARG A 13 6.98 10.83 -12.77
CA ARG A 13 8.42 11.03 -13.01
C ARG A 13 9.16 11.41 -11.74
N GLU A 14 8.58 12.28 -10.92
CA GLU A 14 9.14 12.70 -9.64
C GLU A 14 9.22 11.52 -8.66
N TRP A 15 8.17 10.71 -8.60
CA TRP A 15 8.10 9.51 -7.76
C TRP A 15 9.12 8.45 -8.20
N VAL A 16 9.32 8.27 -9.51
CA VAL A 16 10.37 7.36 -10.02
C VAL A 16 11.76 7.88 -9.67
N GLY A 17 11.99 9.19 -9.78
CA GLY A 17 13.26 9.81 -9.37
C GLY A 17 13.54 9.58 -7.88
N TRP A 18 12.54 9.83 -7.03
CA TRP A 18 12.62 9.56 -5.59
C TRP A 18 12.88 8.08 -5.29
N ALA A 19 12.22 7.15 -6.00
CA ALA A 19 12.40 5.72 -5.80
C ALA A 19 13.81 5.27 -6.19
N ILE A 20 14.37 5.80 -7.27
CA ILE A 20 15.75 5.49 -7.68
C ILE A 20 16.74 6.01 -6.63
N GLU A 21 16.58 7.24 -6.16
CA GLU A 21 17.47 7.84 -5.17
C GLU A 21 17.40 7.11 -3.83
N THR A 22 16.18 6.84 -3.36
CA THR A 22 15.92 6.05 -2.15
C THR A 22 16.52 4.66 -2.25
N ASN A 23 16.48 4.03 -3.42
CA ASN A 23 17.11 2.73 -3.62
C ASN A 23 18.64 2.79 -3.59
N ARG A 24 19.25 3.94 -3.88
CA ARG A 24 20.71 4.10 -3.86
C ARG A 24 21.24 4.38 -2.47
N GLU A 25 20.56 5.25 -1.71
CA GLU A 25 21.04 5.70 -0.41
C GLU A 25 20.34 5.00 0.78
N GLY A 26 19.18 4.38 0.54
CA GLY A 26 18.22 4.05 1.59
C GLY A 26 17.42 5.28 2.00
N ALA A 27 16.22 5.08 2.54
CA ALA A 27 15.40 6.16 3.11
C ALA A 27 15.04 5.89 4.56
N VAL A 28 15.27 6.89 5.40
CA VAL A 28 14.71 6.93 6.75
C VAL A 28 13.19 6.97 6.68
N THR A 29 12.52 6.37 7.66
CA THR A 29 11.07 6.39 7.73
C THR A 29 10.56 7.83 7.89
N PRO A 30 9.66 8.29 7.00
CA PRO A 30 9.01 9.58 7.16
C PRO A 30 8.28 9.68 8.50
N HIS A 31 8.37 10.83 9.15
CA HIS A 31 7.77 11.05 10.47
C HIS A 31 6.28 10.73 10.49
N TRP A 32 5.53 11.13 9.46
CA TRP A 32 4.09 10.87 9.36
C TRP A 32 3.73 9.38 9.36
N ILE A 33 4.61 8.49 8.85
CA ILE A 33 4.42 7.04 8.89
C ILE A 33 4.63 6.54 10.32
N ALA A 34 5.74 6.95 10.94
CA ALA A 34 6.09 6.52 12.29
C ALA A 34 5.08 7.00 13.34
N THR A 35 4.41 8.14 13.11
CA THR A 35 3.41 8.70 14.03
C THR A 35 1.99 8.15 13.84
N LEU A 36 1.77 7.20 12.92
CA LEU A 36 0.43 6.64 12.73
C LEU A 36 -0.05 5.94 14.00
N PRO A 37 -1.29 6.19 14.46
CA PRO A 37 -1.82 5.50 15.62
C PRO A 37 -1.95 4.00 15.33
N VAL A 38 -1.72 3.18 16.36
CA VAL A 38 -1.83 1.70 16.32
C VAL A 38 -0.75 0.99 15.51
N VAL A 39 -0.36 1.51 14.35
CA VAL A 39 0.52 0.81 13.38
C VAL A 39 1.84 1.52 13.09
N GLY A 40 2.06 2.74 13.62
CA GLY A 40 3.20 3.57 13.27
C GLY A 40 4.55 2.93 13.58
N ASP A 41 4.71 2.36 14.77
CA ASP A 41 5.95 1.66 15.16
C ASP A 41 6.22 0.45 14.27
N TRP A 42 5.19 -0.36 13.99
CA TRP A 42 5.31 -1.52 13.11
C TRP A 42 5.66 -1.10 11.68
N LEU A 43 5.03 -0.07 11.14
CA LEU A 43 5.34 0.47 9.82
C LEU A 43 6.75 1.05 9.77
N ASN A 44 7.21 1.69 10.84
CA ASN A 44 8.56 2.21 10.96
C ASN A 44 9.61 1.10 10.95
N GLU A 45 9.37 0.00 11.67
CA GLU A 45 10.22 -1.19 11.61
C GLU A 45 10.24 -1.82 10.21
N GLN A 46 9.07 -2.00 9.59
CA GLN A 46 8.99 -2.56 8.24
C GLN A 46 9.67 -1.66 7.21
N TRP A 47 9.50 -0.35 7.32
CA TRP A 47 10.16 0.60 6.44
C TRP A 47 11.68 0.53 6.61
N THR A 48 12.17 0.66 7.84
CA THR A 48 13.61 0.60 8.12
C THR A 48 14.22 -0.72 7.62
N ARG A 49 13.51 -1.83 7.81
CA ARG A 49 13.97 -3.16 7.37
C ARG A 49 14.07 -3.31 5.86
N ASN A 50 13.11 -2.76 5.10
CA ASN A 50 13.02 -3.00 3.66
C ASN A 50 13.50 -1.81 2.80
N LEU A 51 13.57 -0.61 3.35
CA LEU A 51 13.89 0.64 2.66
C LEU A 51 15.03 1.40 3.32
N GLY A 52 15.48 1.01 4.52
CA GLY A 52 16.55 1.67 5.26
C GLY A 52 17.96 1.35 4.77
N HIS A 53 18.11 0.55 3.72
CA HIS A 53 19.40 0.20 3.13
C HIS A 53 19.40 0.33 1.61
N PRO A 54 20.58 0.55 0.99
CA PRO A 54 20.73 0.50 -0.46
C PRO A 54 20.21 -0.82 -1.04
N GLY A 55 19.50 -0.74 -2.16
CA GLY A 55 18.92 -1.90 -2.85
C GLY A 55 17.54 -2.33 -2.36
N GLY A 56 17.03 -1.78 -1.25
CA GLY A 56 15.79 -2.23 -0.61
C GLY A 56 14.52 -2.12 -1.48
N ILE A 57 14.39 -1.06 -2.28
CA ILE A 57 13.26 -0.94 -3.24
C ILE A 57 13.36 -2.02 -4.32
N GLY A 58 14.57 -2.31 -4.81
CA GLY A 58 14.79 -3.39 -5.77
C GLY A 58 14.39 -4.76 -5.22
N GLU A 59 14.72 -5.04 -3.96
CA GLU A 59 14.32 -6.25 -3.25
C GLU A 59 12.81 -6.35 -3.06
N LEU A 60 12.14 -5.26 -2.68
CA LEU A 60 10.68 -5.21 -2.56
C LEU A 60 9.98 -5.45 -3.90
N ILE A 61 10.46 -4.82 -4.97
CA ILE A 61 9.91 -5.03 -6.32
C ILE A 61 10.11 -6.48 -6.74
N GLN A 62 11.27 -7.09 -6.48
CA GLN A 62 11.51 -8.50 -6.77
C GLN A 62 10.65 -9.42 -5.89
N LEU A 63 10.43 -9.10 -4.63
CA LEU A 63 9.58 -9.86 -3.73
C LEU A 63 8.12 -9.82 -4.19
N ILE A 64 7.60 -8.65 -4.55
CA ILE A 64 6.23 -8.47 -5.05
C ILE A 64 6.07 -9.04 -6.46
N SER A 65 7.08 -8.91 -7.32
CA SER A 65 7.05 -9.43 -8.69
C SER A 65 7.31 -10.95 -8.74
N GLY A 66 8.11 -11.48 -7.83
CA GLY A 66 8.44 -12.89 -7.67
C GLY A 66 7.35 -13.67 -6.92
N ALA A 67 6.67 -13.03 -5.96
CA ALA A 67 5.40 -13.50 -5.42
C ALA A 67 4.29 -13.30 -6.46
N ASN A 68 4.29 -14.16 -7.49
CA ASN A 68 3.26 -14.35 -8.51
C ASN A 68 2.17 -13.27 -8.42
N ILE A 69 2.34 -12.12 -9.09
CA ILE A 69 1.43 -10.95 -8.99
C ILE A 69 -0.04 -11.38 -9.13
N GLY A 70 -0.31 -12.41 -9.94
CA GLY A 70 -1.63 -13.02 -10.05
C GLY A 70 -2.16 -13.67 -8.77
N SER A 71 -1.30 -14.25 -7.92
CA SER A 71 -1.66 -14.76 -6.59
C SER A 71 -2.01 -13.67 -5.58
N ILE A 72 -1.26 -12.56 -5.51
CA ILE A 72 -1.58 -11.42 -4.63
C ILE A 72 -2.89 -10.78 -5.10
N TYR A 73 -3.02 -10.56 -6.41
CA TYR A 73 -4.23 -10.01 -7.01
C TYR A 73 -5.46 -10.89 -6.73
N ARG A 74 -5.34 -12.21 -6.92
CA ARG A 74 -6.40 -13.17 -6.56
C ARG A 74 -6.69 -13.20 -5.06
N GLY A 75 -5.68 -13.10 -4.21
CA GLY A 75 -5.83 -13.07 -2.76
C GLY A 75 -6.60 -11.84 -2.29
N VAL A 76 -6.26 -10.66 -2.81
CA VAL A 76 -6.97 -9.41 -2.53
C VAL A 76 -8.40 -9.45 -3.06
N LEU A 77 -8.62 -9.95 -4.28
CA LEU A 77 -9.97 -10.10 -4.83
C LEU A 77 -10.83 -11.11 -4.06
N ALA A 78 -10.26 -12.26 -3.67
CA ALA A 78 -10.96 -13.28 -2.91
C ALA A 78 -11.30 -12.79 -1.49
N ALA A 79 -10.32 -12.18 -0.80
CA ALA A 79 -10.53 -11.59 0.52
C ALA A 79 -11.52 -10.41 0.46
N GLY A 80 -11.42 -9.56 -0.57
CA GLY A 80 -12.34 -8.45 -0.79
C GLY A 80 -13.78 -8.91 -1.03
N GLY A 81 -14.00 -9.95 -1.83
CA GLY A 81 -15.32 -10.54 -2.03
C GLY A 81 -15.92 -11.09 -0.73
N SER A 82 -15.11 -11.77 0.09
CA SER A 82 -15.56 -12.28 1.40
C SER A 82 -15.86 -11.14 2.40
N ALA A 83 -14.97 -10.15 2.51
CA ALA A 83 -15.13 -9.00 3.38
C ALA A 83 -16.35 -8.14 2.98
N PHE A 84 -16.58 -7.97 1.68
CA PHE A 84 -17.76 -7.27 1.15
C PHE A 84 -19.05 -8.00 1.53
N GLY A 85 -19.06 -9.34 1.46
CA GLY A 85 -20.18 -10.16 1.93
C GLY A 85 -20.45 -9.97 3.42
N LEU A 86 -19.41 -9.98 4.27
CA LEU A 86 -19.54 -9.73 5.71
C LEU A 86 -20.06 -8.33 6.01
N LEU A 87 -19.57 -7.32 5.30
CA LEU A 87 -20.01 -5.93 5.45
C LEU A 87 -21.48 -5.79 5.06
N LEU A 88 -21.89 -6.38 3.93
CA LEU A 88 -23.28 -6.35 3.49
C LEU A 88 -24.21 -7.10 4.46
N ALA A 89 -23.76 -8.23 5.02
CA ALA A 89 -24.50 -8.98 6.03
C ALA A 89 -24.68 -8.18 7.33
N LEU A 90 -23.60 -7.53 7.81
CA LEU A 90 -23.67 -6.61 8.95
C LEU A 90 -24.63 -5.45 8.68
N LEU A 91 -24.58 -4.87 7.48
CA LEU A 91 -25.46 -3.77 7.07
C LEU A 91 -26.92 -4.22 7.04
N PHE A 92 -27.20 -5.41 6.49
CA PHE A 92 -28.54 -6.00 6.52
C PHE A 92 -29.03 -6.24 7.94
N MET A 93 -28.19 -6.81 8.81
CA MET A 93 -28.52 -7.06 10.22
C MET A 93 -28.81 -5.74 10.96
N MET A 94 -28.04 -4.70 10.67
CA MET A 94 -28.24 -3.37 11.24
C MET A 94 -29.59 -2.79 10.80
N ILE A 95 -29.92 -2.85 9.52
CA ILE A 95 -31.24 -2.42 9.01
C ILE A 95 -32.35 -3.22 9.69
N ALA A 96 -32.21 -4.56 9.77
CA ALA A 96 -33.22 -5.41 10.39
C ALA A 96 -33.44 -5.06 11.87
N LEU A 97 -32.40 -4.69 12.63
CA LEU A 97 -32.53 -4.30 14.03
C LEU A 97 -33.12 -2.90 14.24
N PHE A 98 -32.83 -1.95 13.34
CA PHE A 98 -33.32 -0.57 13.48
C PHE A 98 -34.71 -0.34 12.88
N PHE A 99 -35.15 -1.21 11.96
CA PHE A 99 -36.44 -1.09 11.25
C PHE A 99 -37.42 -2.23 11.56
N ALA A 100 -37.09 -3.12 12.49
CA ALA A 100 -38.04 -4.03 13.14
C ALA A 100 -38.68 -3.36 14.35
#